data_AF-A0A081EUZ9-F1
#
_entry.id   AF-A0A081EUZ9-F1
#
_cell.length_a   1.000
_cell.length_b   1.000
_cell.length_c   1.000
_cell.angle_alpha   90.00
_cell.angle_beta   90.00
_cell.angle_gamma   90.00
#
_symmetry.space_group_name_H-M   'P 1'
#
loop_
_entity.id
_entity.type
_entity.pdbx_description
1 polymer ?
#
loop_
_entity_poly.entity_id
_entity_poly.type
_entity_poly.pdbx_seq_one_letter_code
_entity_poly.pdbx_strand_id
1 'polypeptide(L)'
;MPDQPSSGGREAASPAETESTIADAERDGAPGSAGGEAVDDGAAEVDDEVQRRLREGYLNDVERELVVTGVRSADDEVVVEFRTPHGDATHTERFPAPRHGSLSESEAFLAFLEAAGVSPLDVDEIVGARVSATYEGDGWRLDESYLLDTSGGADDGNARRSGEAGSDASRLRSAWARSREWLWTYRYWLFAAVLIGGELLFVALVIVLFT
;
A
#
# COMPACT_ATOMS: atom_id res chain seq x y z
N MET A 1 31.43 43.17 -28.93
CA MET A 1 31.07 44.15 -27.89
C MET A 1 29.62 44.53 -28.11
N PRO A 2 28.76 44.56 -27.09
CA PRO A 2 29.02 44.88 -25.67
C PRO A 2 28.76 43.66 -24.75
N ASP A 3 28.83 43.68 -23.44
CA ASP A 3 29.76 44.23 -22.44
C ASP A 3 29.40 43.47 -21.16
N GLN A 4 30.39 42.90 -20.46
CA GLN A 4 30.25 42.45 -19.07
C GLN A 4 31.24 43.27 -18.26
N PRO A 5 30.78 43.88 -17.16
CA PRO A 5 31.30 43.53 -15.84
C PRO A 5 30.17 43.62 -14.78
N SER A 6 30.28 43.27 -13.51
CA SER A 6 31.19 42.54 -12.62
C SER A 6 30.80 43.01 -11.21
N SER A 7 31.00 42.16 -10.19
CA SER A 7 31.11 42.51 -8.76
C SER A 7 29.82 42.90 -8.02
N GLY A 8 29.52 42.45 -6.81
CA GLY A 8 30.23 41.67 -5.79
C GLY A 8 29.19 41.15 -4.78
N GLY A 9 29.40 40.11 -3.98
CA GLY A 9 30.59 39.87 -3.17
C GLY A 9 30.42 40.52 -1.78
N ARG A 10 29.76 39.83 -0.83
CA ARG A 10 30.14 39.84 0.60
C ARG A 10 29.36 38.83 1.45
N GLU A 11 30.11 37.87 1.98
CA GLU A 11 29.93 37.32 3.32
C GLU A 11 29.96 38.44 4.38
N ALA A 12 29.14 38.29 5.43
CA ALA A 12 29.39 38.65 6.83
C ALA A 12 28.03 38.54 7.56
N ALA A 13 27.82 37.50 8.37
CA ALA A 13 28.12 37.48 9.80
C ALA A 13 27.00 38.12 10.65
N SER A 14 26.55 37.34 11.64
CA SER A 14 25.65 37.75 12.72
C SER A 14 26.09 39.05 13.42
N PRO A 15 25.13 39.77 13.99
CA PRO A 15 25.25 40.35 15.33
C PRO A 15 24.27 39.63 16.27
N ALA A 16 24.75 39.02 17.37
CA ALA A 16 24.85 39.65 18.70
C ALA A 16 23.45 40.14 19.17
N GLU A 17 22.71 39.36 19.96
CA GLU A 17 22.84 39.23 21.43
C GLU A 17 22.94 40.57 22.17
N THR A 18 22.18 40.68 23.27
CA THR A 18 21.98 41.78 24.27
C THR A 18 20.57 42.37 24.12
N GLU A 19 19.63 42.29 25.07
CA GLU A 19 19.62 42.47 26.54
C GLU A 19 18.22 41.96 27.02
N SER A 20 17.85 41.60 28.25
CA SER A 20 18.23 42.10 29.57
C SER A 20 17.51 41.30 30.67
N THR A 21 18.19 41.13 31.80
CA THR A 21 17.66 41.13 33.18
C THR A 21 16.83 39.94 33.67
N ILE A 22 17.49 39.04 34.42
CA ILE A 22 16.92 38.49 35.67
C ILE A 22 18.01 38.54 36.75
N ALA A 23 17.55 38.97 37.93
CA ALA A 23 18.30 39.44 39.07
C ALA A 23 19.27 38.44 39.72
N ASP A 24 20.40 38.99 40.13
CA ASP A 24 21.02 38.90 41.45
C ASP A 24 20.30 38.00 42.48
N ALA A 25 20.97 36.91 42.86
CA ALA A 25 20.83 36.29 44.17
C ALA A 25 22.14 35.57 44.50
N GLU A 26 23.08 36.31 45.09
CA GLU A 26 24.13 35.72 45.92
C GLU A 26 23.49 34.81 46.97
N ARG A 27 23.86 33.52 46.97
CA ARG A 27 23.70 32.66 48.14
C ARG A 27 24.99 31.87 48.35
N ASP A 28 25.81 32.41 49.23
CA ASP A 28 26.88 31.73 49.94
C ASP A 28 26.40 30.39 50.53
N GLY A 29 27.18 29.33 50.32
CA GLY A 29 26.95 28.01 50.92
C GLY A 29 27.90 26.94 50.38
N ALA A 30 28.99 26.70 51.12
CA ALA A 30 30.11 25.80 50.88
C ALA A 30 29.80 24.34 50.40
N PRO A 31 30.79 23.62 49.84
CA PRO A 31 30.59 22.33 49.16
C PRO A 31 30.50 21.16 50.15
N GLY A 32 29.41 20.42 50.08
CA GLY A 32 29.20 19.16 50.82
C GLY A 32 29.14 17.98 49.85
N SER A 33 30.06 17.04 50.02
CA SER A 33 30.21 15.82 49.24
C SER A 33 28.96 14.93 49.15
N ALA A 34 28.94 14.21 48.02
CA ALA A 34 28.50 12.82 47.83
C ALA A 34 27.01 12.55 47.56
N GLY A 35 26.78 12.07 46.33
CA GLY A 35 25.99 10.86 46.09
C GLY A 35 24.59 11.08 45.55
N GLY A 36 24.33 10.48 44.38
CA GLY A 36 23.00 10.30 43.80
C GLY A 36 22.42 11.59 43.23
N GLU A 37 21.92 11.66 42.02
CA GLU A 37 21.62 10.70 40.97
C GLU A 37 22.13 11.40 39.71
N ALA A 38 22.68 10.67 38.74
CA ALA A 38 22.50 11.12 37.38
C ALA A 38 20.98 11.29 37.24
N VAL A 39 20.52 12.54 37.08
CA VAL A 39 19.18 12.78 36.57
C VAL A 39 19.25 12.18 35.17
N ASP A 40 18.93 10.89 35.12
CA ASP A 40 18.58 10.18 33.92
C ASP A 40 17.56 11.11 33.26
N ASP A 41 17.98 11.71 32.15
CA ASP A 41 17.09 12.38 31.24
C ASP A 41 16.05 11.32 30.90
N GLY A 42 14.96 11.31 31.66
CA GLY A 42 13.76 10.56 31.41
C GLY A 42 13.12 11.15 30.17
N ALA A 43 13.80 11.03 29.03
CA ALA A 43 13.19 10.88 27.74
C ALA A 43 12.17 9.78 27.95
N ALA A 44 10.90 10.19 28.06
CA ALA A 44 9.79 9.31 28.41
C ALA A 44 10.00 7.96 27.74
N GLU A 45 10.29 6.94 28.54
CA GLU A 45 10.63 5.60 28.08
C GLU A 45 9.33 5.01 27.52
N VAL A 46 9.01 5.38 26.29
CA VAL A 46 7.85 4.87 25.58
C VAL A 46 8.16 3.40 25.30
N ASP A 47 7.38 2.53 25.94
CA ASP A 47 7.46 1.10 25.70
C ASP A 47 7.33 0.80 24.19
N ASP A 48 8.37 0.20 23.61
CA ASP A 48 8.44 -0.14 22.19
C ASP A 48 7.29 -1.05 21.76
N GLU A 49 6.82 -1.94 22.64
CA GLU A 49 5.69 -2.83 22.36
C GLU A 49 4.37 -2.06 22.32
N VAL A 50 4.21 -1.05 23.18
CA VAL A 50 3.05 -0.15 23.13
C VAL A 50 3.09 0.68 21.84
N GLN A 51 4.25 1.23 21.50
CA GLN A 51 4.41 1.98 20.25
C GLN A 51 4.14 1.11 19.02
N ARG A 52 4.62 -0.13 19.01
CA ARG A 52 4.39 -1.12 17.94
C ARG A 52 2.91 -1.42 17.77
N ARG A 53 2.20 -1.76 18.86
CA ARG A 53 0.75 -2.07 18.81
C ARG A 53 -0.09 -0.87 18.38
N LEU A 54 0.25 0.34 18.84
CA LEU A 54 -0.43 1.56 18.41
C LEU A 54 -0.20 1.83 16.92
N ARG A 55 1.03 1.64 16.42
CA ARG A 55 1.35 1.76 15.00
C ARG A 55 0.56 0.73 14.17
N GLU A 56 0.58 -0.52 14.60
CA GLU A 56 -0.16 -1.62 13.95
C GLU A 56 -1.67 -1.34 13.91
N GLY A 57 -2.26 -0.91 15.03
CA GLY A 57 -3.68 -0.57 15.10
C GLY A 57 -4.04 0.62 14.20
N TYR A 58 -3.23 1.68 14.23
CA TYR A 58 -3.44 2.87 13.42
C TYR A 58 -3.39 2.56 11.91
N LEU A 59 -2.37 1.82 11.46
CA LEU A 59 -2.20 1.49 10.05
C LEU A 59 -3.28 0.53 9.53
N ASN A 60 -3.87 -0.31 10.39
CA ASN A 60 -4.89 -1.28 10.01
C ASN A 60 -6.35 -0.77 10.11
N ASP A 61 -6.59 0.46 10.60
CA ASP A 61 -7.95 1.01 10.82
C ASP A 61 -8.55 1.69 9.58
N VAL A 62 -7.71 2.32 8.75
CA VAL A 62 -8.18 3.30 7.75
C VAL A 62 -8.45 2.69 6.38
N GLU A 63 -7.68 1.67 5.97
CA GLU A 63 -7.94 0.80 4.81
C GLU A 63 -6.81 -0.23 4.69
N ARG A 64 -7.14 -1.52 4.67
CA ARG A 64 -6.17 -2.63 4.61
C ARG A 64 -5.83 -3.02 3.17
N GLU A 65 -5.58 -2.01 2.35
CA GLU A 65 -5.42 -2.20 0.90
C GLU A 65 -4.20 -1.44 0.38
N LEU A 66 -3.34 -2.14 -0.34
CA LEU A 66 -2.23 -1.55 -1.07
C LEU A 66 -2.63 -1.30 -2.52
N VAL A 67 -2.16 -0.20 -3.10
CA VAL A 67 -2.41 0.11 -4.51
C VAL A 67 -1.18 -0.26 -5.33
N VAL A 68 -1.33 -1.12 -6.33
CA VAL A 68 -0.24 -1.44 -7.26
C VAL A 68 0.10 -0.19 -8.09
N THR A 69 1.38 0.15 -8.13
CA THR A 69 1.90 1.33 -8.85
C THR A 69 2.76 0.98 -10.05
N GLY A 70 3.31 -0.22 -10.08
CA GLY A 70 4.14 -0.67 -11.19
C GLY A 70 4.46 -2.15 -11.09
N VAL A 71 4.77 -2.74 -12.24
CA VAL A 71 5.34 -4.08 -12.36
C VAL A 71 6.56 -3.98 -13.25
N ARG A 72 7.68 -4.53 -12.80
CA ARG A 72 8.93 -4.54 -13.56
C ARG A 72 9.62 -5.89 -13.43
N SER A 73 10.35 -6.27 -14.46
CA SER A 73 11.27 -7.40 -14.38
C SER A 73 12.60 -6.92 -13.78
N ALA A 74 13.16 -7.72 -12.88
CA ALA A 74 14.49 -7.55 -12.31
C ALA A 74 15.18 -8.92 -12.28
N ASP A 75 16.19 -9.11 -13.12
CA ASP A 75 16.91 -10.38 -13.26
C ASP A 75 15.95 -11.56 -13.52
N ASP A 76 15.87 -12.48 -12.56
CA ASP A 76 15.02 -13.67 -12.58
C ASP A 76 13.70 -13.48 -11.81
N GLU A 77 13.33 -12.24 -11.48
CA GLU A 77 12.18 -11.91 -10.65
C GLU A 77 11.27 -10.85 -11.32
N VAL A 78 9.99 -10.92 -10.99
CA VAL A 78 9.00 -9.90 -11.26
C VAL A 78 8.76 -9.14 -9.96
N VAL A 79 9.03 -7.85 -10.00
CA VAL A 79 8.89 -6.94 -8.87
C VAL A 79 7.60 -6.15 -9.05
N VAL A 80 6.68 -6.30 -8.09
CA VAL A 80 5.43 -5.54 -8.03
C VAL A 80 5.57 -4.48 -6.95
N GLU A 81 5.40 -3.22 -7.34
CA GLU A 81 5.56 -2.06 -6.47
C GLU A 81 4.19 -1.55 -6.01
N PHE A 82 4.06 -1.30 -4.72
CA PHE A 82 2.82 -0.92 -4.07
C PHE A 82 2.96 0.40 -3.33
N ARG A 83 1.93 1.23 -3.42
CA ARG A 83 1.74 2.40 -2.57
C ARG A 83 0.90 2.02 -1.36
N THR A 84 1.40 2.35 -0.17
CA THR A 84 0.67 2.19 1.08
C THR A 84 -0.42 3.25 1.24
N PRO A 85 -1.52 2.97 1.98
CA PRO A 85 -2.61 3.93 2.21
C PRO A 85 -2.13 5.28 2.74
N HIS A 86 -1.14 5.25 3.63
CA HIS A 86 -0.59 6.43 4.29
C HIS A 86 0.49 7.13 3.45
N GLY A 87 0.92 6.55 2.33
CA GLY A 87 1.81 7.19 1.35
C GLY A 87 3.27 7.36 1.78
N ASP A 88 3.61 7.09 3.05
CA ASP A 88 4.95 7.29 3.60
C ASP A 88 5.94 6.16 3.26
N ALA A 89 5.42 5.01 2.82
CA ALA A 89 6.22 3.85 2.45
C ALA A 89 5.78 3.24 1.12
N THR A 90 6.76 2.78 0.35
CA THR A 90 6.55 1.90 -0.81
C THR A 90 6.77 0.47 -0.34
N HIS A 91 5.79 -0.39 -0.60
CA HIS A 91 5.92 -1.83 -0.38
C HIS A 91 6.27 -2.50 -1.71
N THR A 92 6.99 -3.61 -1.67
CA THR A 92 7.45 -4.29 -2.88
C THR A 92 7.38 -5.79 -2.66
N GLU A 93 6.66 -6.47 -3.55
CA GLU A 93 6.58 -7.93 -3.57
C GLU A 93 7.40 -8.46 -4.75
N ARG A 94 8.10 -9.56 -4.52
CA ARG A 94 8.95 -10.21 -5.53
C ARG A 94 8.42 -11.59 -5.83
N PHE A 95 8.23 -11.87 -7.12
CA PHE A 95 7.79 -13.17 -7.60
C PHE A 95 8.82 -13.75 -8.57
N PRO A 96 8.94 -15.07 -8.68
CA PRO A 96 9.78 -15.69 -9.71
C PRO A 96 9.33 -15.31 -11.13
N ALA A 97 10.27 -14.91 -11.99
CA ALA A 97 9.99 -14.57 -13.39
C ALA A 97 9.95 -15.80 -14.31
N PRO A 98 9.23 -15.72 -15.44
CA PRO A 98 9.15 -16.85 -16.38
C PRO A 98 10.51 -17.09 -17.03
N ARG A 99 11.03 -18.31 -16.94
CA ARG A 99 12.27 -18.69 -17.63
C ARG A 99 11.98 -19.52 -18.87
N HIS A 100 12.85 -19.39 -19.87
CA HIS A 100 12.86 -20.23 -21.07
C HIS A 100 11.53 -20.32 -21.83
N GLY A 101 10.68 -19.29 -21.72
CA GLY A 101 9.36 -19.26 -22.36
C GLY A 101 8.29 -20.12 -21.67
N SER A 102 8.54 -20.59 -20.44
CA SER A 102 7.57 -21.31 -19.62
C SER A 102 7.03 -20.43 -18.49
N LEU A 103 5.72 -20.45 -18.30
CA LEU A 103 5.04 -19.80 -17.17
C LEU A 103 4.98 -20.67 -15.91
N SER A 104 5.36 -21.96 -16.01
CA SER A 104 5.37 -22.89 -14.88
C SER A 104 6.32 -22.46 -13.76
N GLU A 105 7.33 -21.64 -14.08
CA GLU A 105 8.25 -21.11 -13.07
C GLU A 105 7.68 -19.88 -12.35
N SER A 106 6.57 -19.32 -12.83
CA SER A 106 5.92 -18.11 -12.30
C SER A 106 4.54 -18.36 -11.72
N GLU A 107 4.29 -19.55 -11.18
CA GLU A 107 2.99 -19.92 -10.62
C GLU A 107 2.52 -18.95 -9.53
N ALA A 108 3.43 -18.46 -8.68
CA ALA A 108 3.12 -17.48 -7.64
C ALA A 108 2.66 -16.13 -8.22
N PHE A 109 3.31 -15.65 -9.29
CA PHE A 109 2.91 -14.41 -9.97
C PHE A 109 1.58 -14.57 -10.71
N LEU A 110 1.36 -15.73 -11.34
CA LEU A 110 0.09 -16.02 -12.00
C LEU A 110 -1.08 -16.11 -11.00
N ALA A 111 -0.85 -16.72 -9.84
CA ALA A 111 -1.84 -16.77 -8.77
C ALA A 111 -2.17 -15.37 -8.25
N PHE A 112 -1.16 -14.49 -8.10
CA PHE A 112 -1.36 -13.09 -7.76
C PHE A 112 -2.24 -12.36 -8.80
N LEU A 113 -1.94 -12.51 -10.10
CA LEU A 113 -2.74 -11.91 -11.17
C LEU A 113 -4.16 -12.47 -11.21
N GLU A 114 -4.33 -13.78 -11.02
CA GLU A 114 -5.65 -14.42 -10.96
C GLU A 114 -6.48 -13.90 -9.78
N ALA A 115 -5.88 -13.77 -8.59
CA ALA A 115 -6.52 -13.23 -7.40
C ALA A 115 -6.95 -11.76 -7.62
N ALA A 116 -6.12 -10.98 -8.32
CA ALA A 116 -6.46 -9.63 -8.75
C ALA A 116 -7.47 -9.59 -9.92
N GLY A 117 -7.80 -10.73 -10.52
CA GLY A 117 -8.73 -10.85 -11.64
C GLY A 117 -8.18 -10.40 -13.00
N VAL A 118 -6.86 -10.20 -13.06
CA VAL A 118 -6.09 -9.70 -14.22
C VAL A 118 -5.60 -10.86 -15.07
N SER A 119 -5.66 -10.67 -16.39
CA SER A 119 -5.16 -11.63 -17.37
C SER A 119 -3.61 -11.56 -17.43
N PRO A 120 -2.89 -12.71 -17.50
CA PRO A 120 -1.44 -12.71 -17.68
C PRO A 120 -0.94 -12.03 -18.96
N LEU A 121 -1.82 -11.79 -19.94
CA LEU A 121 -1.50 -11.06 -21.16
C LEU A 121 -1.65 -9.54 -21.02
N ASP A 122 -2.40 -9.11 -20.00
CA ASP A 122 -2.82 -7.73 -19.78
C ASP A 122 -2.24 -7.24 -18.44
N VAL A 123 -0.94 -7.49 -18.22
CA VAL A 123 -0.25 -7.20 -16.96
C VAL A 123 -0.29 -5.72 -16.61
N ASP A 124 -0.43 -4.81 -17.57
CA ASP A 124 -0.59 -3.38 -17.31
C ASP A 124 -1.90 -3.05 -16.57
N GLU A 125 -2.95 -3.86 -16.71
CA GLU A 125 -4.23 -3.69 -16.00
C GLU A 125 -4.10 -3.86 -14.48
N ILE A 126 -3.02 -4.47 -14.00
CA ILE A 126 -2.77 -4.59 -12.55
C ILE A 126 -2.43 -3.24 -11.91
N VAL A 127 -1.93 -2.27 -12.68
CA VAL A 127 -1.55 -0.96 -12.15
C VAL A 127 -2.81 -0.19 -11.75
N GLY A 128 -2.87 0.22 -10.49
CA GLY A 128 -4.06 0.83 -9.88
C GLY A 128 -4.97 -0.17 -9.18
N ALA A 129 -4.73 -1.48 -9.28
CA ALA A 129 -5.47 -2.49 -8.53
C ALA A 129 -5.25 -2.32 -7.02
N ARG A 130 -6.33 -2.51 -6.25
CA ARG A 130 -6.29 -2.56 -4.79
C ARG A 130 -6.14 -4.01 -4.34
N VAL A 131 -5.10 -4.26 -3.54
CA VAL A 131 -4.74 -5.59 -3.04
C VAL A 131 -4.83 -5.58 -1.52
N SER A 132 -5.57 -6.51 -0.95
CA SER A 132 -5.76 -6.61 0.50
C SER A 132 -4.46 -7.01 1.19
N ALA A 133 -4.11 -6.28 2.25
CA ALA A 133 -2.88 -6.45 3.00
C ALA A 133 -3.07 -6.04 4.46
N THR A 134 -2.37 -6.72 5.36
CA THR A 134 -2.35 -6.41 6.78
C THR A 134 -0.96 -5.89 7.17
N TYR A 135 -0.91 -4.81 7.94
CA TYR A 135 0.35 -4.38 8.54
C TYR A 135 0.63 -5.23 9.78
N GLU A 136 1.73 -6.00 9.77
CA GLU A 136 2.14 -6.89 10.85
C GLU A 136 3.65 -6.71 11.12
N GLY A 137 4.03 -6.62 12.40
CA GLY A 137 5.43 -6.43 12.78
C GLY A 137 5.95 -5.06 12.35
N ASP A 138 6.80 -5.04 11.32
CA ASP A 138 7.43 -3.86 10.75
C ASP A 138 7.01 -3.57 9.30
N GLY A 139 6.16 -4.41 8.70
CA GLY A 139 5.84 -4.32 7.27
C GLY A 139 4.40 -4.66 6.90
N TRP A 140 4.06 -4.33 5.65
CA TRP A 140 2.81 -4.79 5.04
C TRP A 140 2.97 -6.21 4.51
N ARG A 141 1.96 -7.05 4.74
CA ARG A 141 1.88 -8.41 4.21
C ARG A 141 0.60 -8.56 3.41
N LEU A 142 0.71 -9.05 2.18
CA LEU A 142 -0.46 -9.35 1.35
C LEU A 142 -1.27 -10.49 1.98
N ASP A 143 -2.59 -10.45 1.83
CA ASP A 143 -3.46 -11.54 2.28
C ASP A 143 -3.10 -12.85 1.54
N GLU A 144 -3.27 -14.00 2.21
CA GLU A 144 -2.93 -15.32 1.68
C GLU A 144 -3.66 -15.67 0.38
N SER A 145 -4.75 -14.97 0.04
CA SER A 145 -5.41 -15.13 -1.26
C SER A 145 -4.57 -14.68 -2.45
N TYR A 146 -3.60 -13.79 -2.23
CA TYR A 146 -2.71 -13.24 -3.27
C TYR A 146 -1.36 -13.94 -3.32
N LEU A 147 -1.00 -14.67 -2.26
CA LEU A 147 0.21 -15.46 -2.19
C LEU A 147 -0.16 -16.93 -2.33
N LEU A 148 0.21 -17.55 -3.45
CA LEU A 148 0.27 -19.01 -3.49
C LEU A 148 1.21 -19.44 -2.35
N ASP A 149 0.82 -20.44 -1.54
CA ASP A 149 1.54 -20.87 -0.34
C ASP A 149 2.99 -21.28 -0.69
N THR A 150 3.86 -20.27 -0.75
CA THR A 150 5.27 -20.36 -1.13
C THR A 150 6.14 -20.38 0.13
N SER A 151 5.50 -20.52 1.31
CA SER A 151 6.12 -20.81 2.61
C SER A 151 6.67 -22.25 2.69
N GLY A 152 7.04 -22.84 1.54
CA GLY A 152 7.38 -24.25 1.37
C GLY A 152 8.64 -24.45 0.52
N GLY A 153 9.65 -23.60 0.72
CA GLY A 153 10.99 -23.81 0.17
C GLY A 153 11.83 -24.70 1.08
N ALA A 154 11.83 -26.02 0.80
CA ALA A 154 12.73 -27.06 1.30
C ALA A 154 12.56 -27.58 2.74
N ASP A 155 11.60 -28.50 2.95
CA ASP A 155 11.82 -29.67 3.82
C ASP A 155 10.93 -30.86 3.38
N ASP A 156 11.41 -32.06 3.67
CA ASP A 156 11.12 -33.33 3.00
C ASP A 156 9.65 -33.84 3.02
N GLY A 157 9.24 -34.35 1.86
CA GLY A 157 8.31 -35.48 1.63
C GLY A 157 7.14 -35.73 2.60
N ASN A 158 5.95 -35.23 2.27
CA ASN A 158 4.68 -35.93 2.56
C ASN A 158 3.54 -35.47 1.64
N ALA A 159 3.09 -36.37 0.77
CA ALA A 159 1.88 -36.18 0.00
C ALA A 159 0.64 -36.27 0.89
N ARG A 160 -0.13 -35.18 1.01
CA ARG A 160 -1.55 -35.25 1.37
C ARG A 160 -2.40 -34.25 0.61
N ARG A 161 -2.92 -34.75 -0.52
CA ARG A 161 -4.18 -34.38 -1.18
C ARG A 161 -5.20 -33.79 -0.19
N SER A 162 -5.48 -32.49 -0.33
CA SER A 162 -6.66 -31.74 0.16
C SER A 162 -6.68 -30.44 -0.65
N GLY A 163 -7.73 -29.91 -1.25
CA GLY A 163 -9.14 -30.25 -1.31
C GLY A 163 -9.77 -29.15 -2.16
N GLU A 164 -10.32 -29.54 -3.30
CA GLU A 164 -11.03 -28.74 -4.28
C GLU A 164 -12.29 -28.12 -3.65
N ALA A 165 -12.17 -26.92 -3.05
CA ALA A 165 -13.31 -26.21 -2.44
C ALA A 165 -13.15 -24.67 -2.34
N GLY A 166 -12.12 -24.07 -2.94
CA GLY A 166 -11.82 -22.63 -2.82
C GLY A 166 -12.08 -21.77 -4.06
N SER A 167 -12.28 -22.39 -5.24
CA SER A 167 -12.22 -21.69 -6.54
C SER A 167 -13.49 -20.96 -6.96
N ASP A 168 -14.65 -21.29 -6.40
CA ASP A 168 -15.92 -20.69 -6.86
C ASP A 168 -16.22 -19.35 -6.19
N ALA A 169 -15.81 -19.16 -4.94
CA ALA A 169 -15.99 -17.90 -4.22
C ALA A 169 -15.03 -16.78 -4.67
N SER A 170 -13.85 -17.15 -5.21
CA SER A 170 -12.88 -16.23 -5.81
C SER A 170 -13.29 -15.82 -7.23
N ARG A 171 -13.82 -16.75 -8.05
CA ARG A 171 -14.37 -16.45 -9.39
C ARG A 171 -15.56 -15.50 -9.37
N LEU A 172 -16.44 -15.65 -8.38
CA LEU A 172 -17.60 -14.75 -8.23
C LEU A 172 -17.19 -13.33 -7.80
N ARG A 173 -16.13 -13.20 -6.99
CA ARG A 173 -15.57 -11.89 -6.59
C ARG A 173 -14.80 -11.21 -7.72
N SER A 174 -13.99 -11.94 -8.49
CA SER A 174 -13.28 -11.37 -9.64
C SER A 174 -14.23 -10.94 -10.76
N ALA A 175 -15.31 -11.70 -11.00
CA ALA A 175 -16.36 -11.31 -11.94
C ALA A 175 -17.12 -10.04 -11.49
N TRP A 176 -17.35 -9.89 -10.18
CA TRP A 176 -18.04 -8.73 -9.61
C TRP A 176 -17.17 -7.46 -9.64
N ALA A 177 -15.86 -7.58 -9.41
CA ALA A 177 -14.91 -6.49 -9.56
C ALA A 177 -14.87 -5.97 -11.01
N ARG A 178 -14.78 -6.87 -12.01
CA ARG A 178 -14.85 -6.49 -13.43
C ARG A 178 -16.18 -5.84 -13.82
N SER A 179 -17.28 -6.33 -13.26
CA SER A 179 -18.61 -5.77 -13.53
C SER A 179 -18.74 -4.34 -13.03
N ARG A 180 -18.06 -4.00 -11.93
CA ARG A 180 -18.17 -2.70 -11.27
C ARG A 180 -17.38 -1.61 -12.00
N GLU A 181 -16.22 -1.95 -12.56
CA GLU A 181 -15.41 -1.05 -13.39
C GLU A 181 -16.07 -0.77 -14.75
N TRP A 182 -16.67 -1.81 -15.35
CA TRP A 182 -17.46 -1.68 -16.59
C TRP A 182 -18.71 -0.79 -16.39
N LEU A 183 -19.41 -0.97 -15.26
CA LEU A 183 -20.59 -0.18 -14.92
C LEU A 183 -20.25 1.30 -14.65
N TRP A 184 -19.05 1.58 -14.13
CA TRP A 184 -18.56 2.94 -13.92
C TRP A 184 -18.20 3.62 -15.25
N THR A 185 -17.47 2.93 -16.12
CA THR A 185 -17.07 3.43 -17.44
C THR A 185 -18.29 3.70 -18.33
N TYR A 186 -19.30 2.83 -18.31
CA TYR A 186 -20.50 2.93 -19.16
C TYR A 186 -21.73 3.49 -18.43
N ARG A 187 -21.57 4.12 -17.26
CA ARG A 187 -22.68 4.65 -16.45
C ARG A 187 -23.69 5.47 -17.26
N TYR A 188 -23.22 6.36 -18.12
CA TYR A 188 -24.07 7.22 -18.96
C TYR A 188 -24.80 6.44 -20.05
N TRP A 189 -24.16 5.40 -20.62
CA TRP A 189 -24.78 4.49 -21.57
C TRP A 189 -25.80 3.56 -20.92
N LEU A 190 -25.59 3.17 -19.66
CA LEU A 190 -26.56 2.40 -18.87
C LEU A 190 -27.85 3.21 -18.65
N PHE A 191 -27.72 4.50 -18.29
CA PHE A 191 -28.90 5.38 -18.17
C PHE A 191 -29.62 5.53 -19.51
N ALA A 192 -28.90 5.68 -20.62
CA ALA A 192 -29.50 5.73 -21.95
C ALA A 192 -30.23 4.42 -22.30
N ALA A 193 -29.61 3.27 -22.05
CA ALA A 193 -30.21 1.96 -22.31
C ALA A 193 -31.43 1.68 -21.42
N VAL A 194 -31.41 2.11 -20.15
CA VAL A 194 -32.56 2.01 -19.24
C VAL A 194 -33.70 2.94 -19.66
N LEU A 195 -33.40 4.16 -20.14
CA LEU A 195 -34.42 5.06 -20.68
C LEU A 195 -35.08 4.47 -21.93
N ILE A 196 -34.28 4.05 -22.91
CA ILE A 196 -34.76 3.51 -24.18
C ILE A 196 -35.46 2.17 -23.97
N GLY A 197 -34.85 1.27 -23.18
CA GLY A 197 -35.43 -0.03 -22.86
C GLY A 197 -36.68 0.09 -21.99
N GLY A 198 -36.71 1.03 -21.05
CA GLY A 198 -37.87 1.31 -20.20
C GLY A 198 -39.04 1.88 -21.00
N GLU A 199 -38.78 2.76 -21.97
CA GLU A 199 -39.81 3.26 -22.88
C GLU A 199 -40.39 2.13 -23.75
N LEU A 200 -39.54 1.27 -24.32
CA LEU A 200 -39.99 0.12 -25.11
C LEU A 200 -40.77 -0.89 -24.28
N LEU A 201 -40.33 -1.16 -23.04
CA LEU A 201 -41.04 -2.03 -22.10
C LEU A 201 -42.40 -1.44 -21.74
N PHE A 202 -42.47 -0.13 -21.50
CA PHE A 202 -43.72 0.57 -21.22
C PHE A 202 -44.70 0.46 -22.39
N VAL A 203 -44.24 0.70 -23.62
CA VAL A 203 -45.06 0.54 -24.84
C VAL A 203 -45.56 -0.90 -24.99
N ALA A 204 -44.68 -1.89 -24.80
CA ALA A 204 -45.08 -3.30 -24.86
C ALA A 204 -46.15 -3.64 -23.82
N LEU A 205 -46.03 -3.10 -22.60
CA LEU A 205 -46.99 -3.31 -21.51
C LEU A 205 -48.34 -2.65 -21.82
N VAL A 206 -48.34 -1.45 -22.39
CA VAL A 206 -49.56 -0.77 -22.87
C VAL A 206 -50.22 -1.60 -23.97
N ILE A 207 -49.46 -2.13 -24.94
CA ILE A 207 -50.02 -2.99 -25.99
C ILE A 207 -50.67 -4.23 -25.37
N VAL A 208 -49.99 -4.94 -24.46
CA VAL A 208 -50.54 -6.13 -23.79
C VAL A 208 -51.79 -5.81 -22.96
N LEU A 209 -51.87 -4.64 -22.35
CA LEU A 209 -53.01 -4.27 -21.50
C LEU A 209 -54.24 -3.82 -22.29
N PHE A 210 -54.03 -3.24 -23.48
CA PHE A 210 -55.09 -2.64 -24.31
C PHE A 210 -55.41 -3.43 -25.59
N THR A 211 -54.84 -4.62 -25.75
CA THR A 211 -55.16 -5.60 -26.81
C THR A 211 -55.87 -6.79 -26.20
#